data_AF-T0KA89-F1
#
_entry.id   AF-T0KA89-F1
#
_cell.length_a   1.000
_cell.length_b   1.000
_cell.length_c   1.000
_cell.angle_alpha   90.00
_cell.angle_beta   90.00
_cell.angle_gamma   90.00
#
_symmetry.space_group_name_H-M   'P 1'
#
loop_
_entity.id
_entity.type
_entity.pdbx_description
1 polymer ?
#
loop_
_entity_poly.entity_id
_entity_poly.type
_entity_poly.pdbx_seq_one_letter_code
_entity_poly.pdbx_strand_id
1 'polypeptide(L)'
;MNEDGTGALSDAVLVLRSTLHSNYLAGAVLVISSDFELKVMQEKDTNGRPVWAPADASISGLPGGTIYGVRYVVDDMMPTVAESVAGAKPAAILADFKKAYTIADYGTMKWVVDPITEPQFVKYSARRRTGAAIVDYKAVRALVLTAA
;
A
#
# COMPACT_ATOMS: atom_id res chain seq x y z
N MET A 1 -16.87 18.09 -13.59
CA MET A 1 -17.09 16.67 -13.93
C MET A 1 -16.05 16.33 -14.96
N ASN A 2 -14.94 15.72 -14.55
CA ASN A 2 -13.95 15.21 -15.48
C ASN A 2 -14.44 13.83 -15.94
N GLU A 3 -14.26 13.49 -17.21
CA GLU A 3 -15.03 12.45 -17.94
C GLU A 3 -14.75 10.99 -17.52
N ASP A 4 -13.96 10.77 -16.48
CA ASP A 4 -13.84 9.48 -15.81
C ASP A 4 -14.59 9.60 -14.47
N GLY A 5 -15.70 8.87 -14.31
CA GLY A 5 -16.61 8.92 -13.14
C GLY A 5 -16.01 8.53 -11.78
N THR A 6 -14.75 8.83 -11.52
CA THR A 6 -14.07 8.78 -10.23
C THR A 6 -13.70 10.21 -9.89
N GLY A 7 -14.29 10.78 -8.84
CA GLY A 7 -13.78 12.05 -8.29
C GLY A 7 -12.26 11.94 -8.08
N ALA A 8 -11.51 12.97 -8.48
CA ALA A 8 -10.06 13.10 -8.39
C ALA A 8 -9.44 12.19 -7.32
N LEU A 9 -8.77 11.11 -7.72
CA LEU A 9 -8.13 10.17 -6.78
C LEU A 9 -7.11 10.91 -5.91
N SER A 10 -6.49 11.93 -6.48
CA SER A 10 -5.60 12.84 -5.80
C SER A 10 -6.27 13.59 -4.63
N ASP A 11 -7.52 14.05 -4.80
CA ASP A 11 -8.31 14.71 -3.75
C ASP A 11 -8.75 13.70 -2.68
N ALA A 12 -9.13 12.49 -3.07
CA ALA A 12 -9.47 11.42 -2.13
C ALA A 12 -8.29 11.09 -1.19
N VAL A 13 -7.05 11.11 -1.71
CA VAL A 13 -5.83 10.96 -0.88
C VAL A 13 -5.62 12.14 0.05
N LEU A 14 -5.91 13.37 -0.39
CA LEU A 14 -5.82 14.55 0.45
C LEU A 14 -6.83 14.50 1.62
N VAL A 15 -8.07 14.11 1.33
CA VAL A 15 -9.10 13.87 2.35
C VAL A 15 -8.64 12.77 3.31
N LEU A 16 -8.14 11.64 2.82
CA LEU A 16 -7.60 10.56 3.65
C LEU A 16 -6.51 11.06 4.61
N ARG A 17 -5.58 11.88 4.11
CA ARG A 17 -4.51 12.49 4.91
C ARG A 17 -5.08 13.34 6.05
N SER A 18 -6.13 14.12 5.79
CA SER A 18 -6.76 14.97 6.80
C SER A 18 -7.48 14.18 7.91
N THR A 19 -7.90 12.95 7.63
CA THR A 19 -8.64 12.11 8.59
C THR A 19 -7.74 11.42 9.62
N LEU A 20 -6.43 11.39 9.38
CA LEU A 20 -5.46 10.80 10.30
C LEU A 20 -5.04 11.83 11.34
N HIS A 21 -4.97 11.42 12.62
CA HIS A 21 -4.55 12.31 13.69
C HIS A 21 -3.09 12.76 13.50
N SER A 22 -2.79 14.03 13.79
CA SER A 22 -1.47 14.67 13.57
C SER A 22 -0.29 13.87 14.14
N ASN A 23 -0.46 13.29 15.33
CA ASN A 23 0.55 12.42 15.99
C ASN A 23 1.02 11.21 15.17
N TYR A 24 0.22 10.70 14.22
CA TYR A 24 0.59 9.57 13.35
C TYR A 24 1.10 10.05 11.99
N LEU A 25 0.80 11.29 11.59
CA LEU A 25 1.10 11.80 10.25
C LEU A 25 2.61 11.90 10.00
N ALA A 26 3.42 12.20 11.01
CA ALA A 26 4.87 12.31 10.90
C ALA A 26 5.57 11.01 10.47
N GLY A 27 4.97 9.85 10.77
CA GLY A 27 5.50 8.53 10.41
C GLY A 27 4.62 7.77 9.40
N ALA A 28 3.59 8.44 8.87
CA ALA A 28 2.61 7.78 8.02
C ALA A 28 3.20 7.47 6.64
N VAL A 29 2.93 6.24 6.18
CA VAL A 29 3.24 5.79 4.84
C VAL A 29 1.93 5.41 4.16
N LEU A 30 1.79 5.84 2.91
CA LEU A 30 0.69 5.48 2.05
C LEU A 30 1.06 4.22 1.26
N VAL A 31 0.23 3.18 1.29
CA VAL A 31 0.42 1.97 0.49
C VAL A 31 -0.65 1.92 -0.58
N ILE A 32 -0.22 1.82 -1.84
CA ILE A 32 -1.06 1.87 -3.04
C ILE A 32 -0.64 0.79 -4.04
N SER A 33 -1.53 0.45 -4.96
CA SER A 33 -1.20 -0.39 -6.12
C SER A 33 -0.55 0.43 -7.24
N SER A 34 0.14 -0.24 -8.16
CA SER A 34 0.75 0.37 -9.34
C SER A 34 -0.28 1.03 -10.28
N ASP A 35 -1.48 0.44 -10.40
CA ASP A 35 -2.60 1.04 -11.14
C ASP A 35 -3.08 2.36 -10.51
N PHE A 36 -3.13 2.41 -9.18
CA PHE A 36 -3.50 3.62 -8.45
C PHE A 36 -2.46 4.74 -8.68
N GLU A 37 -1.17 4.41 -8.61
CA GLU A 37 -0.09 5.35 -8.90
C GLU A 37 -0.21 5.93 -10.32
N LEU A 38 -0.42 5.08 -11.32
CA LEU A 38 -0.55 5.50 -12.71
C LEU A 38 -1.74 6.47 -12.89
N LYS A 39 -2.88 6.18 -12.27
CA LYS A 39 -4.06 7.04 -12.37
C LYS A 39 -3.86 8.38 -11.69
N VAL A 40 -3.19 8.42 -10.54
CA VAL A 40 -2.82 9.68 -9.87
C VAL A 40 -1.85 10.49 -10.73
N MET A 41 -0.90 9.86 -11.42
CA MET A 41 0.03 10.54 -12.33
C MET A 41 -0.65 11.06 -13.61
N GLN A 42 -1.67 10.36 -14.09
CA GLN A 42 -2.42 10.74 -15.29
C GLN A 42 -3.47 11.82 -15.04
N GLU A 43 -3.76 12.11 -13.76
CA GLU A 43 -4.76 13.10 -13.38
C GLU A 43 -4.34 14.51 -13.80
N LYS A 44 -5.20 15.17 -14.56
CA LYS A 44 -4.99 16.53 -15.09
C LYS A 44 -6.03 17.49 -14.55
N ASP A 45 -5.61 18.73 -14.31
CA ASP A 45 -6.49 19.85 -14.06
C ASP A 45 -7.21 20.29 -15.35
N THR A 46 -8.23 21.14 -15.20
CA THR A 46 -9.02 21.79 -16.27
C THR A 46 -8.13 22.48 -17.32
N ASN A 47 -6.93 22.92 -16.92
CA ASN A 47 -5.92 23.55 -17.78
C ASN A 47 -4.95 22.56 -18.45
N GLY A 48 -5.21 21.25 -18.37
CA GLY A 48 -4.41 20.18 -18.98
C GLY A 48 -3.05 19.93 -18.32
N ARG A 49 -2.80 20.56 -17.17
CA ARG A 49 -1.57 20.38 -16.39
C ARG A 49 -1.73 19.15 -15.46
N PRO A 50 -0.69 18.31 -15.31
CA PRO A 50 -0.74 17.22 -14.35
C PRO A 50 -0.88 17.79 -12.93
N VAL A 51 -1.82 17.24 -12.14
CA VAL A 51 -2.08 17.69 -10.77
C VAL A 51 -0.88 17.37 -9.87
N TRP A 52 -0.22 16.24 -10.14
CA TRP A 52 0.97 15.82 -9.43
C TRP A 52 2.03 15.31 -10.42
N ALA A 53 3.27 15.75 -10.21
CA ALA A 53 4.43 15.22 -10.90
C ALA A 53 5.36 14.61 -9.84
N PRO A 54 5.89 13.40 -10.06
CA PRO A 54 6.89 12.85 -9.17
C PRO A 54 8.10 13.79 -9.15
N ALA A 55 8.47 14.27 -7.96
CA ALA A 55 9.82 14.79 -7.77
C ALA A 55 10.78 13.65 -8.14
N ASP A 56 11.73 13.92 -9.05
CA ASP A 56 12.61 12.95 -9.67
C ASP A 56 13.04 11.85 -8.70
N ALA A 57 12.48 10.65 -8.88
CA ALA A 57 12.68 9.50 -8.00
C ALA A 57 14.13 8.97 -8.04
N SER A 58 14.99 9.53 -8.90
CA SER A 58 16.41 9.17 -9.00
C SER A 58 17.25 9.58 -7.79
N ILE A 59 16.79 10.51 -6.93
CA ILE A 59 17.59 10.98 -5.79
C ILE A 59 17.53 10.05 -4.56
N SER A 60 16.48 9.22 -4.42
CA SER A 60 16.27 8.45 -3.18
C SER A 60 16.50 6.95 -3.27
N GLY A 61 16.65 6.35 -4.46
CA GLY A 61 16.94 4.91 -4.61
C GLY A 61 15.90 3.95 -4.00
N LEU A 62 14.74 4.46 -3.57
CA LEU A 62 13.61 3.65 -3.10
C LEU A 62 12.43 3.80 -4.08
N PRO A 63 11.74 2.70 -4.44
CA PRO A 63 10.51 2.78 -5.22
C PRO A 63 9.44 3.46 -4.35
N GLY A 64 9.13 4.71 -4.66
CA GLY A 64 8.15 5.51 -3.93
C GLY A 64 8.61 6.95 -3.72
N GLY A 65 7.98 7.87 -4.46
CA GLY A 65 8.10 9.31 -4.23
C GLY A 65 7.29 9.78 -3.02
N THR A 66 6.96 11.07 -3.03
CA THR A 66 6.08 11.70 -2.03
C THR A 66 4.83 12.24 -2.71
N ILE A 67 3.66 11.82 -2.25
CA ILE A 67 2.37 12.34 -2.68
C ILE A 67 1.86 13.26 -1.58
N TYR A 68 1.67 14.56 -1.87
CA TYR A 68 1.16 15.57 -0.92
C TYR A 68 1.85 15.58 0.46
N GLY A 69 3.17 15.41 0.49
CA GLY A 69 3.98 15.41 1.71
C GLY A 69 3.96 14.10 2.50
N VAL A 70 3.30 13.05 1.98
CA VAL A 70 3.28 11.70 2.55
C VAL A 70 4.09 10.77 1.66
N ARG A 71 4.94 9.95 2.28
CA ARG A 71 5.70 8.93 1.58
C ARG A 71 4.76 7.82 1.12
N TYR A 72 4.88 7.36 -0.13
CA TYR A 72 4.15 6.18 -0.58
C TYR A 72 5.06 5.00 -0.87
N VAL A 73 4.47 3.80 -0.83
CA VAL A 73 5.07 2.53 -1.22
C VAL A 73 4.09 1.84 -2.17
N VAL A 74 4.62 1.30 -3.25
CA VAL A 74 3.86 0.50 -4.21
C VAL A 74 3.95 -0.96 -3.80
N ASP A 75 2.80 -1.60 -3.65
CA ASP A 75 2.69 -3.02 -3.34
C ASP A 75 1.72 -3.68 -4.32
N ASP A 76 2.19 -4.71 -5.03
CA ASP A 76 1.41 -5.43 -6.05
C ASP A 76 0.32 -6.32 -5.44
N MET A 77 0.36 -6.59 -4.13
CA MET A 77 -0.68 -7.34 -3.42
C MET A 77 -1.86 -6.45 -3.01
N MET A 78 -1.75 -5.12 -3.15
CA MET A 78 -2.89 -4.22 -2.99
C MET A 78 -3.88 -4.40 -4.16
N PRO A 79 -5.20 -4.32 -3.89
CA PRO A 79 -6.19 -4.41 -4.95
C PRO A 79 -6.01 -3.26 -5.96
N THR A 80 -6.27 -3.56 -7.22
CA THR A 80 -6.33 -2.53 -8.27
C THR A 80 -7.52 -1.61 -8.03
N VAL A 81 -7.54 -0.41 -8.66
CA VAL A 81 -8.65 0.53 -8.49
C VAL A 81 -9.97 -0.11 -8.96
N ALA A 82 -9.94 -0.88 -10.05
CA ALA A 82 -11.12 -1.58 -10.57
C ALA A 82 -11.67 -2.60 -9.56
N GLU A 83 -10.81 -3.40 -8.93
CA GLU A 83 -11.22 -4.39 -7.93
C GLU A 83 -11.69 -3.74 -6.63
N SER A 84 -11.11 -2.60 -6.27
CA SER A 84 -11.50 -1.85 -5.07
C SER A 84 -12.94 -1.34 -5.17
N VAL A 85 -13.33 -0.85 -6.36
CA VAL A 85 -14.68 -0.35 -6.65
C VAL A 85 -15.71 -1.48 -6.69
N ALA A 86 -15.36 -2.62 -7.29
CA ALA A 86 -16.27 -3.77 -7.39
C ALA A 86 -16.43 -4.52 -6.07
N GLY A 87 -15.39 -4.58 -5.23
CA GLY A 87 -15.34 -5.40 -4.03
C GLY A 87 -15.46 -4.66 -2.70
N ALA A 88 -15.66 -3.34 -2.71
CA ALA A 88 -15.56 -2.48 -1.53
C ALA A 88 -14.26 -2.71 -0.73
N LYS A 89 -13.17 -3.03 -1.44
CA LYS A 89 -11.85 -3.26 -0.85
C LYS A 89 -11.12 -1.92 -0.72
N PRO A 90 -10.19 -1.79 0.24
CA PRO A 90 -9.43 -0.56 0.39
C PRO A 90 -8.49 -0.37 -0.80
N ALA A 91 -8.67 0.73 -1.54
CA ALA A 91 -7.84 1.12 -2.69
C ALA A 91 -6.49 1.71 -2.26
N ALA A 92 -6.44 2.34 -1.09
CA ALA A 92 -5.22 2.88 -0.50
C ALA A 92 -5.28 2.77 1.03
N ILE A 93 -4.12 2.55 1.66
CA ILE A 93 -4.00 2.51 3.12
C ILE A 93 -2.98 3.54 3.56
N LEU A 94 -3.38 4.45 4.45
CA LEU A 94 -2.51 5.41 5.10
C LEU A 94 -2.33 5.01 6.57
N ALA A 95 -1.10 4.70 6.97
CA ALA A 95 -0.82 4.32 8.35
C ALA A 95 0.61 4.63 8.81
N ASP A 96 0.75 4.88 10.12
CA ASP A 96 2.04 4.74 10.80
C ASP A 96 2.24 3.26 11.15
N PHE A 97 2.83 2.50 10.23
CA PHE A 97 2.98 1.04 10.36
C PHE A 97 3.80 0.62 11.59
N LYS A 98 4.69 1.48 12.09
CA LYS A 98 5.48 1.17 13.30
C LYS A 98 4.61 1.06 14.55
N LYS A 99 3.50 1.81 14.60
CA LYS A 99 2.56 1.80 15.73
C LYS A 99 1.32 0.96 15.44
N ALA A 100 0.88 0.97 14.19
CA ALA A 100 -0.33 0.28 13.76
C ALA A 100 -0.19 -1.24 13.76
N TYR A 101 0.93 -1.78 13.27
CA TYR A 101 1.04 -3.19 12.92
C TYR A 101 2.28 -3.83 13.53
N THR A 102 2.08 -4.87 14.35
CA THR A 102 3.19 -5.61 14.95
C THR A 102 3.26 -7.01 14.35
N ILE A 103 4.43 -7.33 13.81
CA ILE A 103 4.76 -8.66 13.30
C ILE A 103 5.58 -9.37 14.37
N ALA A 104 5.05 -10.46 14.92
CA ALA A 104 5.71 -11.30 15.89
C ALA A 104 6.27 -12.54 15.18
N ASP A 105 7.59 -12.68 15.18
CA ASP A 105 8.27 -13.88 14.69
C ASP A 105 8.60 -14.82 15.86
N TYR A 106 8.29 -16.11 15.68
CA TYR A 106 8.65 -17.13 16.66
C TYR A 106 10.13 -17.54 16.57
N GLY A 107 10.80 -17.32 15.44
CA GLY A 107 12.23 -17.56 15.29
C GLY A 107 12.68 -17.87 13.87
N THR A 108 13.97 -18.18 13.73
CA THR A 108 14.59 -18.45 12.43
C THR A 108 13.93 -19.62 11.69
N MET A 109 13.86 -19.50 10.37
CA MET A 109 13.38 -20.55 9.46
C MET A 109 14.11 -21.88 9.73
N LYS A 110 13.34 -22.96 9.87
CA LYS A 110 13.86 -24.31 10.08
C LYS A 110 13.79 -25.08 8.77
N TRP A 111 14.92 -25.66 8.38
CA TRP A 111 15.06 -26.51 7.22
C TRP A 111 15.15 -27.97 7.65
N VAL A 112 14.45 -28.85 6.92
CA VAL A 112 14.60 -30.30 7.03
C VAL A 112 14.84 -30.83 5.63
N VAL A 113 15.94 -31.57 5.50
CA VAL A 113 16.32 -32.27 4.26
C VAL A 113 16.01 -33.74 4.47
N ASP A 114 15.10 -34.28 3.66
CA ASP A 114 14.68 -35.68 3.71
C ASP A 114 15.08 -36.39 2.41
N PRO A 115 16.16 -37.20 2.43
CA PRO A 115 16.60 -38.00 1.30
C PRO A 115 16.00 -39.42 1.26
N ILE A 116 15.09 -39.78 2.18
CA ILE A 116 14.68 -41.17 2.40
C ILE A 116 13.25 -41.43 1.91
N THR A 117 12.32 -40.51 2.14
CA THR A 117 10.88 -40.76 1.91
C THR A 117 10.51 -41.06 0.46
N GLU A 118 11.28 -40.55 -0.52
CA GLU A 118 11.02 -40.81 -1.92
C GLU A 118 12.31 -41.22 -2.64
N PRO A 119 12.39 -42.45 -3.19
CA PRO A 119 13.58 -42.90 -3.88
C PRO A 119 13.97 -41.94 -5.01
N GLN A 120 15.28 -41.69 -5.16
CA GLN A 120 15.88 -40.80 -6.17
C GLN A 120 15.60 -39.29 -6.01
N PHE A 121 14.80 -38.86 -5.03
CA PHE A 121 14.52 -37.44 -4.79
C PHE A 121 14.94 -37.01 -3.38
N VAL A 122 15.34 -35.75 -3.23
CA VAL A 122 15.61 -35.12 -1.93
C VAL A 122 14.56 -34.05 -1.68
N LYS A 123 13.79 -34.20 -0.61
CA LYS A 123 12.75 -33.25 -0.21
C LYS A 123 13.33 -32.18 0.70
N TYR A 124 13.15 -30.92 0.31
CA TYR A 124 13.48 -29.77 1.11
C TYR A 124 12.21 -29.18 1.68
N SER A 125 12.05 -29.24 3.00
CA SER A 125 10.95 -28.57 3.69
C SER A 125 11.48 -27.44 4.56
N ALA A 126 10.84 -26.29 4.43
CA ALA A 126 11.11 -25.11 5.24
C ALA A 126 9.85 -24.74 6.01
N ARG A 127 10.01 -24.44 7.31
CA ARG A 127 8.92 -23.87 8.10
C ARG A 127 9.38 -22.62 8.83
N ARG A 128 8.52 -21.60 8.79
CA ARG A 128 8.58 -20.39 9.61
C ARG A 128 7.18 -20.11 10.14
N ARG A 129 7.10 -19.66 11.39
CA ARG A 129 5.83 -19.29 12.02
C ARG A 129 5.90 -17.82 12.38
N THR A 130 5.03 -17.05 11.74
CA THR A 130 4.91 -15.61 11.96
C THR A 130 3.45 -15.34 12.32
N GLY A 131 3.25 -14.51 13.33
CA GLY A 131 1.95 -13.93 13.67
C GLY A 131 1.99 -12.42 13.43
N ALA A 132 0.83 -11.83 13.21
CA ALA A 132 0.72 -10.39 13.14
C ALA A 132 -0.62 -9.93 13.68
N ALA A 133 -0.64 -8.73 14.26
CA ALA A 133 -1.84 -8.11 14.78
C ALA A 133 -1.77 -6.58 14.64
N ILE A 134 -2.94 -5.96 14.54
CA ILE A 134 -3.09 -4.52 14.62
C ILE A 134 -3.10 -4.15 16.11
N VAL A 135 -2.18 -3.28 16.52
CA VAL A 135 -2.04 -2.83 17.92
C VAL A 135 -2.81 -1.54 18.15
N ASP A 136 -2.76 -0.61 17.20
CA ASP A 136 -3.47 0.67 17.28
C ASP A 136 -4.31 0.92 16.03
N TYR A 137 -5.63 0.81 16.19
CA TYR A 137 -6.61 1.04 15.13
C TYR A 137 -6.74 2.52 14.73
N LYS A 138 -6.32 3.46 15.59
CA LYS A 138 -6.39 4.90 15.27
C LYS A 138 -5.28 5.33 14.32
N ALA A 139 -4.20 4.55 14.26
CA ALA A 139 -3.04 4.80 13.43
C ALA A 139 -3.22 4.37 11.96
N VAL A 140 -4.40 3.81 11.59
CA VAL A 140 -4.70 3.31 10.24
C VAL A 140 -5.95 3.99 9.68
N ARG A 141 -5.86 4.42 8.42
CA ARG A 141 -6.98 4.87 7.61
C ARG A 141 -6.95 4.15 6.27
N ALA A 142 -8.10 3.70 5.82
CA ALA A 142 -8.25 3.03 4.55
C ALA A 142 -9.22 3.83 3.68
N LEU A 143 -8.84 4.02 2.42
CA LEU A 143 -9.68 4.65 1.40
C LEU A 143 -10.42 3.53 0.65
N VAL A 144 -11.74 3.52 0.74
CA VAL A 144 -12.59 2.66 -0.10
C VAL A 144 -13.20 3.53 -1.17
N LEU A 145 -13.03 3.12 -2.42
CA LEU A 145 -13.65 3.79 -3.56
C LEU A 145 -15.03 3.17 -3.79
N THR A 146 -16.06 3.99 -3.78
CA THR A 146 -17.43 3.57 -4.12
C THR A 146 -17.76 4.10 -5.51
N ALA A 147 -18.32 3.26 -6.37
CA ALA A 147 -18.94 3.75 -7.60
C ALA A 147 -20.12 4.66 -7.22
N ALA A 148 -20.22 5.81 -7.88
CA ALA A 148 -21.40 6.67 -7.83
C ALA A 148 -22.48 6.15 -8.78
#